data_AF-A0A661N761-F1
#
_entry.id   AF-A0A661N761-F1
#
_cell.length_a   1.000
_cell.length_b   1.000
_cell.length_c   1.000
_cell.angle_alpha   90.00
_cell.angle_beta   90.00
_cell.angle_gamma   90.00
#
_symmetry.space_group_name_H-M   'P 1'
#
loop_
_entity.id
_entity.type
_entity.pdbx_description
1 polymer ?
#
loop_
_entity_poly.entity_id
_entity_poly.type
_entity_poly.pdbx_seq_one_letter_code
_entity_poly.pdbx_strand_id
1 'polypeptide(L)'
;MEELLKDWVGTIAILIYIVYPLLKRWLASRKRKKEQASTSSETAAEAPAPKRPGPSPPRAPEPRRRPEPAVAPRPTEPDFLAAARAQLDQLREEASRLLVRAQRDPRLERLVPALREDLLGRLEAIDRSLGSSPTLSTIVQETTVLRGLDSLLRYLKTMAQQRTHGRSSFVGDADAMADACYAPLIAFADAQGLDLKTSQPVVVTGDWDLSIVPRFASTRVAPLRLPVGFEHSLWGWPAIAHEVAHDFYYSLEPLDRELRARLRLPHEVELPMSSSELDSAWLRQLFGAWLTEVFADVMGTVTLGPAYVETMRRAFRNPSSPQRTAAILQDNALIDEHPPARLRLYMATRVLHHLGRHKEADTLWEQWEAEHADVRLYYLPLGGQWVGLSDEALHSIADSVIDVLIQDRWPDLDGFHLRDIPGFAYLHAEHAEVERLSDRLAGGHTVDADVRWIMAGAVLAAAAQPTLHDQILAAARRSIVGIGAEREQEVAPSRRRPPRTIGEALVASLRHPQAIRDAIVLGAAFTPYKHPRWHRR
;
A
#
# COMPACT_ATOMS: atom_id res chain seq x y z
N MET A 1 -11.78 -19.39 35.76
CA MET A 1 -10.58 -19.68 34.93
C MET A 1 -10.71 -19.02 33.56
N GLU A 2 -11.87 -19.09 32.90
CA GLU A 2 -12.14 -18.35 31.64
C GLU A 2 -12.10 -16.82 31.77
N GLU A 3 -12.58 -16.23 32.89
CA GLU A 3 -12.48 -14.78 33.11
C GLU A 3 -11.03 -14.30 33.33
N LEU A 4 -10.24 -15.09 34.06
CA LEU A 4 -8.79 -14.85 34.22
C LEU A 4 -8.00 -15.00 32.91
N LEU A 5 -8.51 -15.78 31.94
CA LEU A 5 -7.89 -15.86 30.62
C LEU A 5 -8.24 -14.65 29.75
N LYS A 6 -9.47 -14.10 29.85
CA LYS A 6 -9.88 -12.91 29.08
C LYS A 6 -9.07 -11.65 29.42
N ASP A 7 -8.77 -11.44 30.71
CA ASP A 7 -8.00 -10.26 31.13
C ASP A 7 -6.51 -10.32 30.73
N TRP A 8 -5.97 -11.52 30.53
CA TRP A 8 -4.56 -11.72 30.19
C TRP A 8 -4.32 -11.95 28.69
N VAL A 9 -5.34 -12.25 27.87
CA VAL A 9 -5.18 -12.43 26.42
C VAL A 9 -4.63 -11.16 25.75
N GLY A 10 -5.09 -9.97 26.17
CA GLY A 10 -4.54 -8.70 25.68
C GLY A 10 -3.07 -8.50 26.07
N THR A 11 -2.73 -8.78 27.32
CA THR A 11 -1.35 -8.67 27.85
C THR A 11 -0.41 -9.70 27.23
N ILE A 12 -0.89 -10.94 26.98
CA ILE A 12 -0.15 -12.00 26.32
C ILE A 12 0.05 -11.67 24.83
N ALA A 13 -0.95 -11.11 24.15
CA ALA A 13 -0.81 -10.64 22.77
C ALA A 13 0.20 -9.49 22.67
N ILE A 14 0.23 -8.57 23.64
CA ILE A 14 1.21 -7.48 23.74
C ILE A 14 2.63 -8.03 24.03
N LEU A 15 2.75 -9.00 24.93
CA LEU A 15 4.02 -9.70 25.20
C LEU A 15 4.51 -10.43 23.95
N ILE A 16 3.65 -11.11 23.22
CA ILE A 16 4.01 -11.75 21.95
C ILE A 16 4.45 -10.69 20.93
N TYR A 17 3.71 -9.59 20.77
CA TYR A 17 4.02 -8.56 19.77
C TYR A 17 5.32 -7.78 20.06
N ILE A 18 5.67 -7.57 21.33
CA ILE A 18 6.91 -6.86 21.74
C ILE A 18 8.09 -7.84 21.89
N VAL A 19 7.88 -8.98 22.53
CA VAL A 19 8.96 -9.93 22.82
C VAL A 19 9.33 -10.73 21.58
N TYR A 20 8.39 -11.05 20.68
CA TYR A 20 8.70 -11.87 19.49
C TYR A 20 9.69 -11.19 18.53
N PRO A 21 9.57 -9.89 18.16
CA PRO A 21 10.58 -9.20 17.37
C PRO A 21 11.94 -9.13 18.06
N LEU A 22 11.97 -8.92 19.38
CA LEU A 22 13.20 -8.90 20.18
C LEU A 22 13.87 -10.28 20.24
N LEU A 23 13.09 -11.35 20.42
CA LEU A 23 13.57 -12.73 20.40
C LEU A 23 14.07 -13.13 19.01
N LYS A 24 13.36 -12.72 17.95
CA LYS A 24 13.76 -12.91 16.54
C LYS A 24 15.08 -12.19 16.24
N ARG A 25 15.24 -10.94 16.70
CA ARG A 25 16.50 -10.16 16.61
C ARG A 25 17.63 -10.81 17.40
N TRP A 26 17.35 -11.32 18.61
CA TRP A 26 18.35 -12.01 19.45
C TRP A 26 18.80 -13.34 18.84
N LEU A 27 17.88 -14.12 18.27
CA LEU A 27 18.21 -15.36 17.55
C LEU A 27 19.03 -15.08 16.28
N ALA A 28 18.67 -14.03 15.53
CA ALA A 28 19.42 -13.60 14.35
C ALA A 28 20.86 -13.13 14.72
N SER A 29 21.03 -12.40 15.82
CA SER A 29 22.35 -11.97 16.29
C SER A 29 23.21 -13.14 16.78
N ARG A 30 22.61 -14.13 17.45
CA ARG A 30 23.30 -15.38 17.81
C ARG A 30 23.74 -16.18 16.58
N LYS A 31 22.92 -16.22 15.53
CA LYS A 31 23.28 -16.88 14.28
C LYS A 31 24.48 -16.19 13.60
N ARG A 32 24.45 -14.85 13.50
CA ARG A 32 25.59 -14.05 13.00
C ARG A 32 26.86 -14.22 13.82
N LYS A 33 26.76 -14.26 15.16
CA LYS A 33 27.93 -14.52 16.04
C LYS A 33 28.51 -15.91 15.85
N LYS A 34 27.68 -16.94 15.60
CA LYS A 34 28.16 -18.29 15.26
C LYS A 34 28.86 -18.32 13.90
N GLU A 35 28.29 -17.65 12.90
CA GLU A 35 28.88 -17.54 11.56
C GLU A 35 30.20 -16.74 11.57
N GLN A 36 30.30 -15.67 12.37
CA GLN A 36 31.56 -14.93 12.56
C GLN A 36 32.59 -15.74 13.35
N ALA A 37 32.19 -16.48 14.40
CA ALA A 37 33.10 -17.33 15.17
C ALA A 37 33.66 -18.51 14.35
N SER A 38 32.89 -19.05 13.40
CA SER A 38 33.41 -20.07 12.47
C SER A 38 34.38 -19.49 11.43
N THR A 39 34.30 -18.19 11.14
CA THR A 39 35.14 -17.54 10.12
C THR A 39 36.41 -16.92 10.72
N SER A 40 36.44 -16.66 12.03
CA SER A 40 37.59 -16.06 12.74
C SER A 40 38.52 -17.08 13.42
N SER A 41 38.21 -18.37 13.36
CA SER A 41 39.07 -19.45 13.86
C SER A 41 40.17 -19.87 12.87
N GLU A 42 40.21 -19.33 11.65
CA GLU A 42 41.15 -19.79 10.60
C GLU A 42 42.37 -18.88 10.41
N THR A 43 42.46 -17.74 11.11
CA THR A 43 43.57 -16.78 10.95
C THR A 43 43.93 -16.07 12.27
N ALA A 44 44.47 -16.83 13.23
CA ALA A 44 45.29 -16.28 14.33
C ALA A 44 46.12 -17.40 14.98
N ALA A 45 47.21 -17.79 14.31
CA ALA A 45 48.28 -18.55 14.95
C ALA A 45 49.21 -17.56 15.64
N GLU A 46 49.00 -17.33 16.94
CA GLU A 46 49.89 -16.56 17.81
C GLU A 46 50.54 -17.51 18.82
N ALA A 47 51.87 -17.45 18.90
CA ALA A 47 52.72 -18.39 19.62
C ALA A 47 52.66 -18.23 21.15
N PRO A 48 52.69 -19.31 21.94
CA PRO A 48 53.00 -19.24 23.36
C PRO A 48 54.41 -19.75 23.70
N ALA A 49 55.03 -19.05 24.63
CA ALA A 49 56.33 -19.33 25.25
C ALA A 49 56.34 -20.63 26.09
N PRO A 50 57.52 -21.20 26.43
CA PRO A 50 57.65 -22.59 26.85
C PRO A 50 57.34 -22.79 28.34
N LYS A 51 56.48 -23.76 28.67
CA LYS A 51 56.36 -24.34 30.02
C LYS A 51 57.00 -25.72 30.06
N ARG A 52 57.81 -25.93 31.11
CA ARG A 52 58.56 -27.15 31.45
C ARG A 52 57.65 -28.38 31.62
N PRO A 53 58.17 -29.60 31.39
CA PRO A 53 57.39 -30.83 31.31
C PRO A 53 57.02 -31.40 32.68
N GLY A 54 55.74 -31.67 32.90
CA GLY A 54 55.26 -32.62 33.90
C GLY A 54 54.98 -33.98 33.25
N PRO A 55 55.10 -35.10 33.97
CA PRO A 55 54.94 -36.45 33.42
C PRO A 55 53.52 -36.71 32.91
N SER A 56 53.44 -37.30 31.71
CA SER A 56 52.20 -37.59 30.99
C SER A 56 51.37 -38.70 31.66
N PRO A 57 50.04 -38.54 31.83
CA PRO A 57 49.14 -39.64 32.12
C PRO A 57 48.93 -40.53 30.87
N PRO A 58 48.50 -41.79 31.06
CA PRO A 58 48.39 -42.79 29.99
C PRO A 58 47.44 -42.36 28.87
N ARG A 59 47.94 -42.53 27.64
CA ARG A 59 47.33 -42.16 26.36
C ARG A 59 45.97 -42.85 26.19
N ALA A 60 44.90 -42.06 26.18
CA ALA A 60 43.58 -42.53 25.77
C ALA A 60 43.61 -42.96 24.28
N PRO A 61 42.86 -44.01 23.89
CA PRO A 61 42.84 -44.49 22.51
C PRO A 61 42.37 -43.39 21.55
N GLU A 62 43.11 -43.23 20.46
CA GLU A 62 42.84 -42.24 19.42
C GLU A 62 41.39 -42.42 18.89
N PRO A 63 40.56 -41.37 18.89
CA PRO A 63 39.24 -41.43 18.28
C PRO A 63 39.42 -41.78 16.81
N ARG A 64 38.80 -42.89 16.38
CA ARG A 64 38.76 -43.32 14.97
C ARG A 64 38.41 -42.11 14.10
N ARG A 65 39.35 -41.69 13.25
CA ARG A 65 39.13 -40.66 12.22
C ARG A 65 37.86 -41.03 11.46
N ARG A 66 36.81 -40.22 11.60
CA ARG A 66 35.66 -40.30 10.70
C ARG A 66 36.21 -40.12 9.27
N PRO A 67 35.83 -40.99 8.31
CA PRO A 67 36.22 -40.78 6.92
C PRO A 67 35.82 -39.36 6.52
N GLU A 68 36.77 -38.62 5.94
CA GLU A 68 36.50 -37.29 5.42
C GLU A 68 35.32 -37.38 4.44
N PRO A 69 34.26 -36.59 4.62
CA PRO A 69 33.14 -36.61 3.70
C PRO A 69 33.66 -36.30 2.30
N ALA A 70 33.38 -37.18 1.34
CA ALA A 70 33.77 -36.99 -0.04
C ALA A 70 33.30 -35.59 -0.51
N VAL A 71 34.26 -34.75 -0.87
CA VAL A 71 33.97 -33.39 -1.36
C VAL A 71 33.26 -33.54 -2.69
N ALA A 72 31.99 -33.14 -2.74
CA ALA A 72 31.23 -33.15 -3.98
C ALA A 72 31.98 -32.35 -5.07
N PRO A 73 32.05 -32.84 -6.32
CA PRO A 73 32.69 -32.11 -7.40
C PRO A 73 32.07 -30.72 -7.54
N ARG A 74 32.91 -29.70 -7.78
CA ARG A 74 32.44 -28.33 -7.98
C ARG A 74 31.62 -28.26 -9.27
N PRO A 75 30.46 -27.57 -9.28
CA PRO A 75 29.65 -27.42 -10.48
C PRO A 75 30.44 -26.76 -11.61
N THR A 76 30.26 -27.26 -12.83
CA THR A 76 30.84 -26.72 -14.07
C THR A 76 29.89 -25.73 -14.74
N GLU A 77 30.38 -24.90 -15.67
CA GLU A 77 29.54 -23.98 -16.45
C GLU A 77 28.37 -24.67 -17.18
N PRO A 78 28.56 -25.84 -17.83
CA PRO A 78 27.45 -26.63 -18.35
C PRO A 78 26.38 -27.00 -17.31
N ASP A 79 26.79 -27.27 -16.06
CA ASP A 79 25.84 -27.61 -14.98
C ASP A 79 25.00 -26.39 -14.60
N PHE A 80 25.60 -25.20 -14.54
CA PHE A 80 24.87 -23.95 -14.29
C PHE A 80 23.90 -23.63 -15.43
N LEU A 81 24.32 -23.79 -16.68
CA LEU A 81 23.45 -23.57 -17.85
C LEU A 81 22.29 -24.56 -17.88
N ALA A 82 22.54 -25.84 -17.62
CA ALA A 82 21.51 -26.87 -17.56
C ALA A 82 20.50 -26.60 -16.44
N ALA A 83 20.97 -26.21 -15.26
CA ALA A 83 20.10 -25.84 -14.14
C ALA A 83 19.24 -24.60 -14.46
N ALA A 84 19.82 -23.57 -15.08
CA ALA A 84 19.09 -22.36 -15.48
C ALA A 84 18.00 -22.67 -16.52
N ARG A 85 18.30 -23.52 -17.52
CA ARG A 85 17.32 -23.96 -18.52
C ARG A 85 16.20 -24.79 -17.92
N ALA A 86 16.52 -25.73 -17.03
CA ALA A 86 15.51 -26.52 -16.33
C ALA A 86 14.55 -25.64 -15.50
N GLN A 87 15.08 -24.62 -14.81
CA GLN A 87 14.26 -23.66 -14.07
C GLN A 87 13.39 -22.82 -15.02
N LEU A 88 13.93 -22.35 -16.14
CA LEU A 88 13.21 -21.60 -17.16
C LEU A 88 12.03 -22.40 -17.73
N ASP A 89 12.26 -23.66 -18.11
CA ASP A 89 11.23 -24.54 -18.66
C ASP A 89 10.09 -24.81 -17.66
N GLN A 90 10.45 -25.08 -16.40
CA GLN A 90 9.47 -25.25 -15.33
C GLN A 90 8.59 -23.99 -15.15
N LEU A 91 9.21 -22.81 -15.09
CA LEU A 91 8.48 -21.55 -14.92
C LEU A 91 7.57 -21.26 -16.11
N ARG A 92 8.05 -21.51 -17.33
CA ARG A 92 7.26 -21.34 -18.56
C ARG A 92 6.03 -22.25 -18.57
N GLU A 93 6.19 -23.52 -18.21
CA GLU A 93 5.08 -24.49 -18.13
C GLU A 93 4.04 -24.06 -17.08
N GLU A 94 4.49 -23.70 -15.88
CA GLU A 94 3.61 -23.27 -14.79
C GLU A 94 2.88 -21.95 -15.10
N ALA A 95 3.57 -20.97 -15.67
CA ALA A 95 2.98 -19.70 -16.09
C ALA A 95 1.96 -19.90 -17.22
N SER A 96 2.27 -20.75 -18.21
CA SER A 96 1.35 -21.06 -19.31
C SER A 96 0.08 -21.76 -18.83
N ARG A 97 0.20 -22.71 -17.88
CA ARG A 97 -0.96 -23.34 -17.25
C ARG A 97 -1.86 -22.33 -16.54
N LEU A 98 -1.25 -21.40 -15.80
CA LEU A 98 -2.00 -20.35 -15.11
C LEU A 98 -2.65 -19.37 -16.11
N LEU A 99 -1.96 -19.00 -17.19
CA LEU A 99 -2.50 -18.14 -18.25
C LEU A 99 -3.72 -18.79 -18.92
N VAL A 100 -3.64 -20.06 -19.31
CA VAL A 100 -4.78 -20.78 -19.93
C VAL A 100 -5.97 -20.83 -18.98
N ARG A 101 -5.73 -21.02 -17.67
CA ARG A 101 -6.79 -20.95 -16.66
C ARG A 101 -7.37 -19.54 -16.58
N ALA A 102 -6.52 -18.51 -16.54
CA ALA A 102 -6.93 -17.12 -16.42
C ALA A 102 -7.75 -16.63 -17.62
N GLN A 103 -7.45 -17.11 -18.83
CA GLN A 103 -8.21 -16.81 -20.04
C GLN A 103 -9.61 -17.47 -20.09
N ARG A 104 -9.84 -18.51 -19.27
CA ARG A 104 -11.11 -19.25 -19.23
C ARG A 104 -12.02 -18.84 -18.07
N ASP A 105 -11.45 -18.28 -17.02
CA ASP A 105 -12.15 -17.88 -15.80
C ASP A 105 -12.21 -16.34 -15.73
N PRO A 106 -13.38 -15.71 -15.93
CA PRO A 106 -13.51 -14.24 -15.91
C PRO A 106 -12.99 -13.59 -14.62
N ARG A 107 -13.01 -14.32 -13.49
CA ARG A 107 -12.48 -13.82 -12.21
C ARG A 107 -10.98 -13.57 -12.25
N LEU A 108 -10.28 -14.22 -13.18
CA LEU A 108 -8.83 -14.16 -13.32
C LEU A 108 -8.37 -13.30 -14.50
N GLU A 109 -9.29 -12.71 -15.26
CA GLU A 109 -9.01 -11.97 -16.49
C GLU A 109 -7.96 -10.86 -16.26
N ARG A 110 -8.06 -10.15 -15.13
CA ARG A 110 -7.09 -9.10 -14.75
C ARG A 110 -5.66 -9.56 -14.54
N LEU A 111 -5.40 -10.87 -14.42
CA LEU A 111 -4.04 -11.41 -14.31
C LEU A 111 -3.44 -11.75 -15.68
N VAL A 112 -4.25 -11.80 -16.74
CA VAL A 112 -3.83 -12.22 -18.08
C VAL A 112 -2.70 -11.35 -18.64
N PRO A 113 -2.74 -10.00 -18.57
CA PRO A 113 -1.67 -9.16 -19.11
C PRO A 113 -0.34 -9.40 -18.39
N ALA A 114 -0.33 -9.45 -17.06
CA ALA A 114 0.89 -9.74 -16.31
C ALA A 114 1.46 -11.14 -16.58
N LEU A 115 0.60 -12.15 -16.78
CA LEU A 115 1.05 -13.50 -17.13
C LEU A 115 1.64 -13.56 -18.55
N ARG A 116 0.97 -12.94 -19.52
CA ARG A 116 1.33 -13.01 -20.94
C ARG A 116 2.50 -12.09 -21.28
N GLU A 117 2.37 -10.82 -20.97
CA GLU A 117 3.28 -9.77 -21.44
C GLU A 117 4.47 -9.65 -20.49
N ASP A 118 4.23 -9.58 -19.18
CA ASP A 118 5.28 -9.31 -18.22
C ASP A 118 6.07 -10.56 -17.83
N LEU A 119 5.40 -11.67 -17.53
CA LEU A 119 6.07 -12.90 -17.10
C LEU A 119 6.57 -13.74 -18.29
N LEU A 120 5.67 -14.22 -19.16
CA LEU A 120 6.06 -15.08 -20.28
C LEU A 120 6.97 -14.35 -21.29
N GLY A 121 6.68 -13.08 -21.60
CA GLY A 121 7.54 -12.27 -22.47
C GLY A 121 8.99 -12.15 -21.96
N ARG A 122 9.19 -12.06 -20.64
CA ARG A 122 10.53 -12.07 -20.03
C ARG A 122 11.19 -13.43 -20.06
N LEU A 123 10.45 -14.50 -19.78
CA LEU A 123 10.98 -15.87 -19.90
C LEU A 123 11.45 -16.16 -21.34
N GLU A 124 10.75 -15.68 -22.35
CA GLU A 124 11.19 -15.77 -23.75
C GLU A 124 12.46 -14.98 -24.03
N ALA A 125 12.63 -13.80 -23.43
CA ALA A 125 13.86 -13.02 -23.57
C ALA A 125 15.07 -13.72 -22.92
N ILE A 126 14.87 -14.32 -21.73
CA ILE A 126 15.89 -15.10 -21.03
C ILE A 126 16.29 -16.34 -21.85
N ASP A 127 15.33 -17.02 -22.47
CA ASP A 127 15.60 -18.18 -23.33
C ASP A 127 16.52 -17.82 -24.50
N ARG A 128 16.24 -16.70 -25.19
CA ARG A 128 17.10 -16.19 -26.27
C ARG A 128 18.51 -15.85 -25.76
N SER A 129 18.61 -15.24 -24.57
CA SER A 129 19.87 -14.91 -23.90
C SER A 129 20.70 -16.18 -23.61
N LEU A 130 20.07 -17.21 -23.02
CA LEU A 130 20.70 -18.50 -22.70
C LEU A 130 20.95 -19.40 -23.92
N GLY A 131 20.30 -19.13 -25.05
CA GLY A 131 20.50 -19.83 -26.32
C GLY A 131 21.72 -19.35 -27.12
N SER A 132 22.21 -18.13 -26.85
CA SER A 132 23.20 -17.42 -27.68
C SER A 132 24.65 -17.60 -27.21
N SER A 133 25.05 -18.83 -26.84
CA SER A 133 26.36 -19.12 -26.23
C SER A 133 26.67 -18.22 -25.02
N PRO A 134 25.87 -18.32 -23.93
CA PRO A 134 25.96 -17.41 -22.80
C PRO A 134 27.28 -17.59 -22.04
N THR A 135 27.80 -16.50 -21.48
CA THR A 135 28.92 -16.57 -20.52
C THR A 135 28.42 -17.00 -19.14
N LEU A 136 29.31 -17.51 -18.28
CA LEU A 136 28.98 -17.75 -16.86
C LEU A 136 28.34 -16.54 -16.17
N SER A 137 28.80 -15.31 -16.46
CA SER A 137 28.22 -14.09 -15.88
C SER A 137 26.78 -13.89 -16.35
N THR A 138 26.50 -14.12 -17.64
CA THR A 138 25.15 -14.09 -18.20
C THR A 138 24.27 -15.12 -17.48
N ILE A 139 24.75 -16.37 -17.35
CA ILE A 139 24.00 -17.44 -16.68
C ILE A 139 23.63 -17.06 -15.24
N VAL A 140 24.58 -16.51 -14.47
CA VAL A 140 24.35 -16.09 -13.09
C VAL A 140 23.34 -14.93 -13.01
N GLN A 141 23.45 -13.95 -13.91
CA GLN A 141 22.51 -12.83 -13.98
C GLN A 141 21.10 -13.33 -14.30
N GLU A 142 20.94 -14.15 -15.35
CA GLU A 142 19.65 -14.69 -15.76
C GLU A 142 19.05 -15.60 -14.68
N THR A 143 19.87 -16.40 -14.00
CA THR A 143 19.42 -17.22 -12.85
C THR A 143 18.85 -16.35 -11.72
N THR A 144 19.45 -15.17 -11.50
CA THR A 144 18.94 -14.21 -10.50
C THR A 144 17.59 -13.64 -10.92
N VAL A 145 17.42 -13.30 -12.21
CA VAL A 145 16.14 -12.86 -12.78
C VAL A 145 15.09 -13.96 -12.67
N LEU A 146 15.42 -15.21 -13.03
CA LEU A 146 14.52 -16.37 -12.95
C LEU A 146 14.00 -16.61 -11.53
N ARG A 147 14.82 -16.44 -10.48
CA ARG A 147 14.35 -16.51 -9.07
C ARG A 147 13.36 -15.39 -8.73
N GLY A 148 13.56 -14.21 -9.32
CA GLY A 148 12.61 -13.10 -9.21
C GLY A 148 11.27 -13.43 -9.87
N LEU A 149 11.30 -13.97 -11.09
CA LEU A 149 10.12 -14.38 -11.84
C LEU A 149 9.37 -15.56 -11.21
N ASP A 150 10.08 -16.53 -10.61
CA ASP A 150 9.48 -17.59 -9.81
C ASP A 150 8.66 -17.02 -8.65
N SER A 151 9.25 -16.06 -7.92
CA SER A 151 8.57 -15.41 -6.81
C SER A 151 7.32 -14.67 -7.29
N LEU A 152 7.41 -13.91 -8.39
CA LEU A 152 6.26 -13.26 -9.03
C LEU A 152 5.16 -14.26 -9.39
N LEU A 153 5.51 -15.39 -10.03
CA LEU A 153 4.55 -16.43 -10.39
C LEU A 153 3.86 -17.04 -9.15
N ARG A 154 4.60 -17.26 -8.06
CA ARG A 154 4.00 -17.73 -6.79
C ARG A 154 2.94 -16.75 -6.27
N TYR A 155 3.19 -15.45 -6.38
CA TYR A 155 2.22 -14.43 -5.98
C TYR A 155 1.01 -14.33 -6.90
N LEU A 156 1.21 -14.39 -8.23
CA LEU A 156 0.11 -14.46 -9.19
C LEU A 156 -0.77 -15.71 -8.97
N LYS A 157 -0.16 -16.85 -8.60
CA LYS A 157 -0.91 -18.05 -8.19
C LYS A 157 -1.73 -17.81 -6.92
N THR A 158 -1.18 -17.15 -5.91
CA THR A 158 -1.92 -16.79 -4.69
C THR A 158 -3.11 -15.88 -5.00
N MET A 159 -2.91 -14.84 -5.82
CA MET A 159 -3.99 -13.96 -6.29
C MET A 159 -5.10 -14.74 -7.01
N ALA A 160 -4.72 -15.69 -7.87
CA ALA A 160 -5.66 -16.54 -8.58
C ALA A 160 -6.40 -17.51 -7.64
N GLN A 161 -5.72 -18.06 -6.64
CA GLN A 161 -6.33 -18.91 -5.63
C GLN A 161 -7.38 -18.15 -4.81
N GLN A 162 -7.07 -16.94 -4.35
CA GLN A 162 -8.00 -16.12 -3.56
C GLN A 162 -9.31 -15.81 -4.29
N ARG A 163 -9.25 -15.66 -5.63
CA ARG A 163 -10.42 -15.40 -6.48
C ARG A 163 -11.23 -16.64 -6.85
N THR A 164 -10.63 -17.83 -6.74
CA THR A 164 -11.27 -19.08 -7.15
C THR A 164 -11.73 -19.95 -5.98
N HIS A 165 -11.33 -19.64 -4.75
CA HIS A 165 -11.75 -20.34 -3.54
C HIS A 165 -12.76 -19.49 -2.74
N GLY A 166 -13.39 -20.08 -1.71
CA GLY A 166 -14.62 -19.60 -1.03
C GLY A 166 -14.69 -18.19 -0.44
N ARG A 167 -13.70 -17.31 -0.68
CA ARG A 167 -13.75 -15.86 -0.40
C ARG A 167 -13.90 -15.01 -1.67
N SER A 168 -14.22 -15.62 -2.80
CA SER A 168 -14.23 -14.97 -4.11
C SER A 168 -15.15 -13.74 -4.20
N SER A 169 -16.29 -13.74 -3.52
CA SER A 169 -17.23 -12.61 -3.57
C SER A 169 -16.66 -11.36 -2.92
N PHE A 170 -16.08 -11.47 -1.72
CA PHE A 170 -15.43 -10.33 -1.07
C PHE A 170 -14.27 -9.78 -1.91
N VAL A 171 -13.40 -10.65 -2.42
CA VAL A 171 -12.27 -10.20 -3.25
C VAL A 171 -12.78 -9.52 -4.52
N GLY A 172 -13.85 -10.03 -5.14
CA GLY A 172 -14.48 -9.40 -6.30
C GLY A 172 -15.11 -8.04 -6.00
N ASP A 173 -15.75 -7.88 -4.84
CA ASP A 173 -16.31 -6.60 -4.38
C ASP A 173 -15.20 -5.57 -4.11
N ALA A 174 -14.10 -6.00 -3.47
CA ALA A 174 -12.95 -5.15 -3.16
C ALA A 174 -12.17 -4.76 -4.42
N ASP A 175 -12.02 -5.70 -5.36
CA ASP A 175 -11.48 -5.45 -6.69
C ASP A 175 -12.32 -4.39 -7.44
N ALA A 176 -13.65 -4.46 -7.38
CA ALA A 176 -14.53 -3.46 -8.00
C ALA A 176 -14.41 -2.08 -7.34
N MET A 177 -14.24 -2.01 -6.02
CA MET A 177 -13.95 -0.76 -5.33
C MET A 177 -12.60 -0.18 -5.76
N ALA A 178 -11.57 -1.03 -5.87
CA ALA A 178 -10.25 -0.60 -6.34
C ALA A 178 -10.30 -0.09 -7.78
N ASP A 179 -10.99 -0.81 -8.68
CA ASP A 179 -11.20 -0.40 -10.07
C ASP A 179 -11.90 0.98 -10.12
N ALA A 180 -12.91 1.22 -9.29
CA ALA A 180 -13.62 2.50 -9.25
C ALA A 180 -12.74 3.66 -8.74
N CYS A 181 -11.84 3.41 -7.78
CA CYS A 181 -10.84 4.38 -7.33
C CYS A 181 -9.78 4.67 -8.40
N TYR A 182 -9.33 3.65 -9.13
CA TYR A 182 -8.22 3.74 -10.09
C TYR A 182 -8.66 4.26 -11.47
N ALA A 183 -9.90 3.96 -11.90
CA ALA A 183 -10.42 4.33 -13.21
C ALA A 183 -10.24 5.80 -13.61
N PRO A 184 -10.57 6.81 -12.78
CA PRO A 184 -10.35 8.21 -13.16
C PRO A 184 -8.85 8.54 -13.33
N LEU A 185 -7.96 7.88 -12.58
CA LEU A 185 -6.51 8.09 -12.68
C LEU A 185 -5.95 7.50 -13.98
N ILE A 186 -6.39 6.30 -14.38
CA ILE A 186 -6.03 5.70 -15.68
C ILE A 186 -6.56 6.55 -16.82
N ALA A 187 -7.84 6.94 -16.79
CA ALA A 187 -8.43 7.75 -17.85
C ALA A 187 -7.71 9.10 -18.01
N PHE A 188 -7.29 9.70 -16.89
CA PHE A 188 -6.47 10.89 -16.87
C PHE A 188 -5.08 10.64 -17.47
N ALA A 189 -4.38 9.61 -17.01
CA ALA A 189 -3.05 9.26 -17.51
C ALA A 189 -3.06 8.98 -19.03
N ASP A 190 -4.02 8.19 -19.52
CA ASP A 190 -4.19 7.89 -20.95
C ASP A 190 -4.44 9.16 -21.77
N ALA A 191 -5.23 10.10 -21.25
CA ALA A 191 -5.55 11.35 -21.94
C ALA A 191 -4.36 12.31 -21.98
N GLN A 192 -3.52 12.30 -20.95
CA GLN A 192 -2.32 13.14 -20.85
C GLN A 192 -1.04 12.47 -21.39
N GLY A 193 -1.13 11.20 -21.81
CA GLY A 193 0.03 10.42 -22.25
C GLY A 193 1.04 10.14 -21.13
N LEU A 194 0.56 10.04 -19.88
CA LEU A 194 1.39 9.65 -18.74
C LEU A 194 1.55 8.13 -18.72
N ASP A 195 2.79 7.67 -18.58
CA ASP A 195 3.10 6.24 -18.54
C ASP A 195 2.98 5.72 -17.10
N LEU A 196 1.88 5.04 -16.79
CA LEU A 196 1.70 4.36 -15.51
C LEU A 196 2.35 2.98 -15.55
N LYS A 197 3.25 2.69 -14.61
CA LYS A 197 3.85 1.36 -14.47
C LYS A 197 2.81 0.26 -14.24
N THR A 198 1.80 0.55 -13.42
CA THR A 198 0.66 -0.34 -13.16
C THR A 198 -0.65 0.28 -13.64
N SER A 199 -1.61 -0.56 -14.01
CA SER A 199 -2.94 -0.14 -14.45
C SER A 199 -4.05 -1.12 -14.06
N GLN A 200 -3.71 -2.16 -13.29
CA GLN A 200 -4.63 -3.26 -12.98
C GLN A 200 -4.57 -3.54 -11.48
N PRO A 201 -5.39 -2.85 -10.66
CA PRO A 201 -5.45 -3.12 -9.24
C PRO A 201 -5.94 -4.54 -8.97
N VAL A 202 -5.29 -5.22 -8.03
CA VAL A 202 -5.58 -6.60 -7.65
C VAL A 202 -5.55 -6.66 -6.14
N VAL A 203 -6.71 -6.72 -5.52
CA VAL A 203 -6.81 -6.86 -4.07
C VAL A 203 -6.28 -8.22 -3.64
N VAL A 204 -5.47 -8.22 -2.59
CA VAL A 204 -4.94 -9.41 -1.94
C VAL A 204 -5.14 -9.34 -0.44
N THR A 205 -5.58 -10.45 0.15
CA THR A 205 -5.75 -10.55 1.62
C THR A 205 -4.59 -11.29 2.26
N GLY A 206 -4.24 -10.91 3.49
CA GLY A 206 -3.33 -11.64 4.37
C GLY A 206 -1.93 -11.02 4.51
N ASP A 207 -1.03 -11.78 5.12
CA ASP A 207 0.34 -11.35 5.38
C ASP A 207 1.22 -11.55 4.16
N TRP A 208 1.17 -10.56 3.27
CA TRP A 208 2.10 -10.45 2.15
C TRP A 208 3.33 -9.68 2.59
N ASP A 209 4.50 -10.18 2.20
CA ASP A 209 5.77 -9.49 2.41
C ASP A 209 5.86 -8.29 1.45
N LEU A 210 5.85 -7.07 1.99
CA LEU A 210 5.93 -5.81 1.22
C LEU A 210 7.22 -5.69 0.40
N SER A 211 8.25 -6.52 0.67
CA SER A 211 9.44 -6.64 -0.19
C SER A 211 9.11 -7.07 -1.64
N ILE A 212 7.86 -7.44 -1.89
CA ILE A 212 7.30 -7.76 -3.20
C ILE A 212 6.98 -6.54 -4.06
N VAL A 213 6.66 -5.39 -3.48
CA VAL A 213 6.16 -4.21 -4.22
C VAL A 213 7.16 -3.77 -5.30
N PRO A 214 8.48 -3.69 -5.04
CA PRO A 214 9.47 -3.42 -6.09
C PRO A 214 9.50 -4.44 -7.23
N ARG A 215 9.03 -5.67 -7.00
CA ARG A 215 9.00 -6.73 -8.02
C ARG A 215 7.79 -6.56 -8.95
N PHE A 216 6.67 -6.10 -8.41
CA PHE A 216 5.48 -5.74 -9.19
C PHE A 216 5.60 -4.39 -9.89
N ALA A 217 6.53 -3.51 -9.46
CA ALA A 217 6.83 -2.25 -10.16
C ALA A 217 7.26 -2.43 -11.63
N SER A 218 7.52 -3.66 -12.04
CA SER A 218 7.87 -4.05 -13.39
C SER A 218 6.71 -4.73 -14.15
N THR A 219 5.51 -4.75 -13.59
CA THR A 219 4.34 -5.42 -14.17
C THR A 219 3.15 -4.48 -14.17
N ARG A 220 2.13 -4.76 -14.97
CA ARG A 220 0.90 -3.94 -14.99
C ARG A 220 -0.01 -4.16 -13.77
N VAL A 221 0.23 -5.19 -12.97
CA VAL A 221 -0.59 -5.53 -11.80
C VAL A 221 -0.16 -4.70 -10.60
N ALA A 222 -1.15 -4.07 -9.97
CA ALA A 222 -1.05 -3.28 -8.75
C ALA A 222 -1.62 -4.07 -7.56
N PRO A 223 -0.80 -4.82 -6.80
CA PRO A 223 -1.29 -5.55 -5.63
C PRO A 223 -1.72 -4.60 -4.52
N LEU A 224 -2.99 -4.65 -4.12
CA LEU A 224 -3.52 -3.85 -3.01
C LEU A 224 -3.72 -4.73 -1.78
N ARG A 225 -2.94 -4.50 -0.73
CA ARG A 225 -2.94 -5.40 0.43
C ARG A 225 -4.03 -4.98 1.40
N LEU A 226 -4.89 -5.94 1.75
CA LEU A 226 -5.88 -5.76 2.81
C LEU A 226 -5.58 -6.69 4.01
N PRO A 227 -5.67 -6.18 5.25
CA PRO A 227 -5.58 -7.00 6.45
C PRO A 227 -6.61 -8.13 6.50
N VAL A 228 -6.34 -9.15 7.32
CA VAL A 228 -7.32 -10.23 7.56
C VAL A 228 -8.52 -9.69 8.34
N GLY A 229 -9.74 -10.11 7.98
CA GLY A 229 -10.98 -9.70 8.67
C GLY A 229 -11.56 -8.39 8.14
N PHE A 230 -10.91 -7.78 7.15
CA PHE A 230 -11.37 -6.58 6.47
C PHE A 230 -12.78 -6.74 5.88
N GLU A 231 -13.16 -7.97 5.48
CA GLU A 231 -14.46 -8.30 4.91
C GLU A 231 -15.66 -8.06 5.84
N HIS A 232 -15.41 -7.92 7.15
CA HIS A 232 -16.44 -7.78 8.18
C HIS A 232 -16.55 -6.37 8.76
N SER A 233 -15.69 -5.44 8.34
CA SER A 233 -15.65 -4.09 8.88
C SER A 233 -15.92 -3.08 7.79
N LEU A 234 -17.05 -2.38 7.87
CA LEU A 234 -17.36 -1.31 6.93
C LEU A 234 -16.31 -0.19 6.98
N TRP A 235 -15.75 0.03 8.17
CA TRP A 235 -14.65 0.98 8.42
C TRP A 235 -13.36 0.58 7.70
N GLY A 236 -13.19 -0.66 7.28
CA GLY A 236 -12.02 -1.05 6.50
C GLY A 236 -12.06 -0.46 5.10
N TRP A 237 -13.23 -0.52 4.44
CA TRP A 237 -13.36 -0.37 2.99
C TRP A 237 -12.71 0.88 2.38
N PRO A 238 -12.83 2.08 2.98
CA PRO A 238 -12.16 3.27 2.44
C PRO A 238 -10.64 3.19 2.38
N ALA A 239 -9.99 2.30 3.13
CA ALA A 239 -8.55 2.05 3.01
C ALA A 239 -8.14 1.54 1.62
N ILE A 240 -9.06 0.97 0.82
CA ILE A 240 -8.76 0.60 -0.57
C ILE A 240 -8.34 1.84 -1.39
N ALA A 241 -8.95 3.02 -1.14
CA ALA A 241 -8.55 4.25 -1.82
C ALA A 241 -7.13 4.70 -1.42
N HIS A 242 -6.74 4.44 -0.18
CA HIS A 242 -5.39 4.71 0.33
C HIS A 242 -4.35 3.78 -0.34
N GLU A 243 -4.64 2.48 -0.43
CA GLU A 243 -3.75 1.54 -1.13
C GLU A 243 -3.62 1.86 -2.64
N VAL A 244 -4.71 2.26 -3.30
CA VAL A 244 -4.68 2.75 -4.69
C VAL A 244 -3.76 3.96 -4.82
N ALA A 245 -3.78 4.86 -3.84
CA ALA A 245 -2.95 6.05 -3.86
C ALA A 245 -1.45 5.73 -3.72
N HIS A 246 -1.08 4.76 -2.88
CA HIS A 246 0.30 4.27 -2.83
C HIS A 246 0.77 3.76 -4.20
N ASP A 247 -0.05 2.93 -4.83
CA ASP A 247 0.31 2.36 -6.12
C ASP A 247 0.40 3.42 -7.22
N PHE A 248 -0.54 4.37 -7.25
CA PHE A 248 -0.46 5.52 -8.17
C PHE A 248 0.80 6.36 -7.93
N TYR A 249 1.16 6.60 -6.65
CA TYR A 249 2.36 7.36 -6.28
C TYR A 249 3.64 6.74 -6.86
N TYR A 250 3.78 5.42 -6.74
CA TYR A 250 4.96 4.71 -7.25
C TYR A 250 4.91 4.39 -8.75
N SER A 251 3.72 4.45 -9.35
CA SER A 251 3.52 4.18 -10.78
C SER A 251 3.95 5.33 -11.67
N LEU A 252 3.92 6.56 -11.15
CA LEU A 252 4.44 7.74 -11.85
C LEU A 252 5.90 7.98 -11.42
N GLU A 253 6.84 7.50 -12.22
CA GLU A 253 8.27 7.48 -11.89
C GLU A 253 8.90 8.83 -11.45
N PRO A 254 8.54 10.01 -12.00
CA PRO A 254 9.11 11.28 -11.53
C PRO A 254 8.47 11.80 -10.23
N LEU A 255 7.28 11.31 -9.87
CA LEU A 255 6.39 11.97 -8.92
C LEU A 255 7.02 12.14 -7.53
N ASP A 256 7.58 11.07 -6.96
CA ASP A 256 8.22 11.09 -5.63
C ASP A 256 9.35 12.13 -5.57
N ARG A 257 10.26 12.07 -6.54
CA ARG A 257 11.42 12.97 -6.62
C ARG A 257 10.98 14.42 -6.80
N GLU A 258 10.01 14.68 -7.67
CA GLU A 258 9.54 16.04 -7.97
C GLU A 258 8.76 16.65 -6.80
N LEU A 259 7.92 15.87 -6.11
CA LEU A 259 7.23 16.30 -4.90
C LEU A 259 8.20 16.63 -3.77
N ARG A 260 9.18 15.76 -3.51
CA ARG A 260 10.20 16.01 -2.49
C ARG A 260 10.99 17.27 -2.80
N ALA A 261 11.41 17.46 -4.04
CA ALA A 261 12.10 18.67 -4.46
C ALA A 261 11.24 19.93 -4.28
N ARG A 262 9.95 19.87 -4.65
CA ARG A 262 9.01 20.98 -4.52
C ARG A 262 8.76 21.36 -3.07
N LEU A 263 8.55 20.37 -2.21
CA LEU A 263 8.29 20.56 -0.78
C LEU A 263 9.58 20.80 0.04
N ARG A 264 10.75 20.59 -0.59
CA ARG A 264 12.09 20.61 0.01
C ARG A 264 12.22 19.60 1.15
N LEU A 265 11.80 18.37 0.89
CA LEU A 265 11.77 17.28 1.85
C LEU A 265 12.83 16.22 1.53
N PRO A 266 13.49 15.63 2.55
CA PRO A 266 14.41 14.51 2.35
C PRO A 266 13.65 13.20 2.09
N HIS A 267 14.37 12.13 1.75
CA HIS A 267 13.80 10.77 1.67
C HIS A 267 13.70 10.11 3.05
N GLU A 268 14.74 10.26 3.86
CA GLU A 268 14.85 9.67 5.18
C GLU A 268 15.17 10.77 6.19
N VAL A 269 14.78 10.53 7.44
CA VAL A 269 14.99 11.47 8.55
C VAL A 269 15.61 10.70 9.69
N GLU A 270 16.82 11.09 10.07
CA GLU A 270 17.48 10.56 11.25
C GLU A 270 16.86 11.15 12.52
N LEU A 271 16.87 10.35 13.59
CA LEU A 271 16.54 10.85 14.91
C LEU A 271 17.57 11.90 15.35
N PRO A 272 17.12 13.02 15.94
CA PRO A 272 18.03 14.02 16.47
C PRO A 272 18.81 13.42 17.64
N MET A 273 20.02 13.91 17.89
CA MET A 273 20.81 13.42 19.04
C MET A 273 20.39 14.10 20.35
N SER A 274 19.77 15.28 20.26
CA SER A 274 19.43 16.12 21.40
C SER A 274 18.20 17.00 21.14
N SER A 275 17.56 17.48 22.21
CA SER A 275 16.41 18.38 22.08
C SER A 275 16.77 19.74 21.47
N SER A 276 18.04 20.15 21.50
CA SER A 276 18.51 21.37 20.83
C SER A 276 18.49 21.30 19.31
N GLU A 277 18.40 20.10 18.72
CA GLU A 277 18.27 19.90 17.27
C GLU A 277 16.79 19.91 16.81
N LEU A 278 15.84 19.99 17.75
CA LEU A 278 14.41 20.05 17.45
C LEU A 278 13.98 21.47 17.10
N ASP A 279 14.29 21.90 15.88
CA ASP A 279 13.83 23.19 15.33
C ASP A 279 12.75 22.99 14.24
N SER A 280 12.19 24.11 13.75
CA SER A 280 11.17 24.08 12.69
C SER A 280 11.66 23.44 11.38
N ALA A 281 12.96 23.51 11.10
CA ALA A 281 13.52 22.91 9.89
C ALA A 281 13.57 21.38 10.03
N TRP A 282 13.94 20.86 11.19
CA TRP A 282 13.89 19.42 11.48
C TRP A 282 12.45 18.91 11.52
N LEU A 283 11.52 19.62 12.17
CA LEU A 283 10.09 19.24 12.17
C LEU A 283 9.52 19.15 10.75
N ARG A 284 9.95 20.03 9.84
CA ARG A 284 9.54 19.95 8.43
C ARG A 284 10.08 18.69 7.75
N GLN A 285 11.29 18.25 8.08
CA GLN A 285 11.88 17.06 7.48
C GLN A 285 11.07 15.80 7.77
N LEU A 286 10.37 15.70 8.92
CA LEU A 286 9.47 14.59 9.25
C LEU A 286 8.48 14.27 8.12
N PHE A 287 7.94 15.30 7.48
CA PHE A 287 7.01 15.15 6.35
C PHE A 287 7.67 14.51 5.12
N GLY A 288 9.01 14.51 5.04
CA GLY A 288 9.76 13.72 4.05
C GLY A 288 9.63 12.23 4.31
N ALA A 289 9.89 11.77 5.53
CA ALA A 289 9.69 10.36 5.89
C ALA A 289 8.22 9.92 5.70
N TRP A 290 7.28 10.83 5.96
CA TRP A 290 5.84 10.57 5.92
C TRP A 290 5.17 10.83 4.56
N LEU A 291 5.90 11.33 3.56
CA LEU A 291 5.31 11.93 2.36
C LEU A 291 4.35 10.97 1.63
N THR A 292 4.72 9.69 1.52
CA THR A 292 3.91 8.69 0.83
C THR A 292 2.58 8.46 1.55
N GLU A 293 2.60 8.33 2.88
CA GLU A 293 1.39 8.17 3.70
C GLU A 293 0.50 9.42 3.66
N VAL A 294 1.11 10.62 3.76
CA VAL A 294 0.40 11.90 3.64
C VAL A 294 -0.28 11.99 2.27
N PHE A 295 0.43 11.65 1.20
CA PHE A 295 -0.14 11.63 -0.15
C PHE A 295 -1.32 10.66 -0.25
N ALA A 296 -1.18 9.46 0.31
CA ALA A 296 -2.23 8.44 0.27
C ALA A 296 -3.47 8.86 1.08
N ASP A 297 -3.32 9.51 2.23
CA ASP A 297 -4.43 10.07 3.01
C ASP A 297 -5.13 11.23 2.28
N VAL A 298 -4.35 12.09 1.61
CA VAL A 298 -4.89 13.17 0.78
C VAL A 298 -5.72 12.61 -0.35
N MET A 299 -5.19 11.63 -1.09
CA MET A 299 -5.90 10.96 -2.18
C MET A 299 -7.16 10.24 -1.71
N GLY A 300 -7.09 9.51 -0.59
CA GLY A 300 -8.26 8.85 0.01
C GLY A 300 -9.35 9.84 0.38
N THR A 301 -8.97 10.98 0.97
CA THR A 301 -9.89 12.05 1.34
C THR A 301 -10.47 12.77 0.11
N VAL A 302 -9.66 13.05 -0.91
CA VAL A 302 -10.13 13.61 -2.18
C VAL A 302 -11.12 12.67 -2.85
N THR A 303 -10.91 11.36 -2.78
CA THR A 303 -11.75 10.37 -3.47
C THR A 303 -13.09 10.13 -2.76
N LEU A 304 -13.08 10.05 -1.42
CA LEU A 304 -14.24 9.58 -0.64
C LEU A 304 -14.78 10.61 0.35
N GLY A 305 -14.16 11.78 0.45
CA GLY A 305 -14.61 12.88 1.29
C GLY A 305 -14.71 12.49 2.77
N PRO A 306 -15.79 12.91 3.47
CA PRO A 306 -15.94 12.66 4.90
C PRO A 306 -15.90 11.19 5.32
N ALA A 307 -16.28 10.26 4.42
CA ALA A 307 -16.29 8.83 4.74
C ALA A 307 -14.89 8.26 4.99
N TYR A 308 -13.86 8.77 4.29
CA TYR A 308 -12.48 8.37 4.53
C TYR A 308 -11.97 8.87 5.88
N VAL A 309 -12.30 10.12 6.22
CA VAL A 309 -11.90 10.73 7.50
C VAL A 309 -12.60 10.06 8.69
N GLU A 310 -13.89 9.74 8.57
CA GLU A 310 -14.61 8.94 9.58
C GLU A 310 -13.98 7.54 9.74
N THR A 311 -13.55 6.92 8.64
CA THR A 311 -12.82 5.65 8.68
C THR A 311 -11.53 5.75 9.48
N MET A 312 -10.68 6.74 9.19
CA MET A 312 -9.45 6.97 9.97
C MET A 312 -9.76 7.22 11.45
N ARG A 313 -10.77 8.05 11.74
CA ARG A 313 -11.20 8.36 13.11
C ARG A 313 -11.54 7.08 13.87
N ARG A 314 -12.28 6.14 13.25
CA ARG A 314 -12.65 4.85 13.84
C ARG A 314 -11.48 3.88 13.95
N ALA A 315 -10.68 3.75 12.88
CA ALA A 315 -9.58 2.79 12.80
C ALA A 315 -8.44 3.13 13.76
N PHE A 316 -8.14 4.42 13.92
CA PHE A 316 -7.06 4.88 14.78
C PHE A 316 -7.48 5.22 16.21
N ARG A 317 -8.78 5.13 16.51
CA ARG A 317 -9.31 5.42 17.85
C ARG A 317 -8.63 4.52 18.87
N ASN A 318 -8.03 5.11 19.90
CA ASN A 318 -7.40 4.36 20.99
C ASN A 318 -7.67 5.00 22.35
N PRO A 319 -8.90 4.88 22.87
CA PRO A 319 -9.30 5.60 24.08
C PRO A 319 -8.61 5.05 25.33
N SER A 320 -8.09 3.82 25.31
CA SER A 320 -7.33 3.22 26.41
C SER A 320 -5.87 3.68 26.46
N SER A 321 -5.35 4.25 25.36
CA SER A 321 -4.00 4.79 25.29
C SER A 321 -3.94 5.98 24.32
N PRO A 322 -4.62 7.08 24.65
CA PRO A 322 -4.81 8.19 23.71
C PRO A 322 -3.48 8.84 23.30
N GLN A 323 -2.45 8.83 24.16
CA GLN A 323 -1.13 9.37 23.84
C GLN A 323 -0.44 8.60 22.69
N ARG A 324 -0.78 7.33 22.47
CA ARG A 324 -0.24 6.55 21.33
C ARG A 324 -0.69 7.10 19.98
N THR A 325 -1.85 7.77 19.91
CA THR A 325 -2.33 8.34 18.64
C THR A 325 -1.52 9.56 18.20
N ALA A 326 -0.74 10.15 19.11
CA ALA A 326 0.14 11.29 18.85
C ALA A 326 1.64 10.94 18.98
N ALA A 327 1.98 9.66 19.11
CA ALA A 327 3.37 9.22 19.18
C ALA A 327 4.01 9.18 17.79
N ILE A 328 5.18 9.79 17.66
CA ILE A 328 6.07 9.62 16.50
C ILE A 328 6.91 8.38 16.74
N LEU A 329 6.79 7.41 15.84
CA LEU A 329 7.50 6.14 15.94
C LEU A 329 8.83 6.19 15.18
N GLN A 330 9.69 5.20 15.45
CA GLN A 330 11.00 5.05 14.83
C GLN A 330 11.20 3.60 14.36
N ASP A 331 11.86 3.42 13.21
CA ASP A 331 12.43 2.15 12.81
C ASP A 331 13.97 2.24 12.85
N ASN A 332 14.54 1.56 13.85
CA ASN A 332 15.97 1.61 14.15
C ASN A 332 16.45 3.03 14.49
N ALA A 333 17.23 3.66 13.60
CA ALA A 333 17.74 5.03 13.78
C ALA A 333 16.96 6.08 12.95
N LEU A 334 15.95 5.63 12.20
CA LEU A 334 15.15 6.46 11.31
C LEU A 334 13.76 6.68 11.88
N ILE A 335 13.15 7.80 11.51
CA ILE A 335 11.73 8.04 11.75
C ILE A 335 10.89 7.03 10.96
N ASP A 336 9.85 6.48 11.60
CA ASP A 336 8.89 5.58 10.95
C ASP A 336 8.16 6.28 9.81
N GLU A 337 7.84 5.56 8.74
CA GLU A 337 7.15 6.09 7.56
C GLU A 337 5.70 6.53 7.86
N HIS A 338 5.10 6.07 8.96
CA HIS A 338 3.75 6.42 9.36
C HIS A 338 3.71 7.66 10.27
N PRO A 339 3.08 8.76 9.84
CA PRO A 339 2.82 9.89 10.73
C PRO A 339 1.86 9.48 11.87
N PRO A 340 1.89 10.20 13.02
CA PRO A 340 0.96 9.95 14.12
C PRO A 340 -0.50 10.06 13.65
N ALA A 341 -1.36 9.16 14.13
CA ALA A 341 -2.77 9.11 13.74
C ALA A 341 -3.52 10.45 13.93
N ARG A 342 -3.25 11.18 15.03
CA ARG A 342 -3.83 12.52 15.27
C ARG A 342 -3.47 13.49 14.14
N LEU A 343 -2.24 13.43 13.64
CA LEU A 343 -1.76 14.29 12.55
C LEU A 343 -2.40 13.89 11.22
N ARG A 344 -2.50 12.59 10.93
CA ARG A 344 -3.19 12.05 9.75
C ARG A 344 -4.64 12.54 9.67
N LEU A 345 -5.37 12.43 10.78
CA LEU A 345 -6.75 12.90 10.84
C LEU A 345 -6.85 14.43 10.65
N TYR A 346 -5.99 15.20 11.30
CA TYR A 346 -5.92 16.66 11.12
C TYR A 346 -5.67 17.06 9.66
N MET A 347 -4.70 16.43 9.00
CA MET A 347 -4.41 16.69 7.59
C MET A 347 -5.61 16.37 6.70
N ALA A 348 -6.32 15.29 7.00
CA ALA A 348 -7.50 14.91 6.23
C ALA A 348 -8.67 15.88 6.42
N THR A 349 -8.91 16.40 7.64
CA THR A 349 -9.92 17.46 7.84
C THR A 349 -9.50 18.74 7.11
N ARG A 350 -8.21 19.07 7.05
CA ARG A 350 -7.71 20.17 6.23
C ARG A 350 -8.00 19.98 4.74
N VAL A 351 -7.83 18.76 4.21
CA VAL A 351 -8.24 18.43 2.82
C VAL A 351 -9.75 18.62 2.62
N LEU A 352 -10.58 18.20 3.58
CA LEU A 352 -12.03 18.43 3.52
C LEU A 352 -12.39 19.93 3.43
N HIS A 353 -11.68 20.82 4.14
CA HIS A 353 -11.87 22.26 3.95
C HIS A 353 -11.58 22.69 2.51
N HIS A 354 -10.53 22.18 1.87
CA HIS A 354 -10.23 22.48 0.46
C HIS A 354 -11.28 21.95 -0.53
N LEU A 355 -12.03 20.90 -0.15
CA LEU A 355 -13.18 20.36 -0.90
C LEU A 355 -14.50 21.09 -0.58
N GLY A 356 -14.46 22.12 0.26
CA GLY A 356 -15.64 22.88 0.70
C GLY A 356 -16.53 22.15 1.70
N ARG A 357 -16.03 21.08 2.35
CA ARG A 357 -16.71 20.31 3.40
C ARG A 357 -16.33 20.82 4.80
N HIS A 358 -16.42 22.13 5.01
CA HIS A 358 -15.92 22.76 6.25
C HIS A 358 -16.64 22.23 7.50
N LYS A 359 -17.98 22.14 7.45
CA LYS A 359 -18.78 21.69 8.59
C LYS A 359 -18.45 20.25 8.99
N GLU A 360 -18.32 19.36 8.00
CA GLU A 360 -17.99 17.96 8.21
C GLU A 360 -16.56 17.83 8.76
N ALA A 361 -15.62 18.62 8.24
CA ALA A 361 -14.24 18.68 8.72
C ALA A 361 -14.16 19.08 10.20
N ASP A 362 -14.81 20.19 10.57
CA ASP A 362 -14.85 20.70 11.94
C ASP A 362 -15.48 19.66 12.88
N THR A 363 -16.63 19.09 12.48
CA THR A 363 -17.34 18.08 13.27
C THR A 363 -16.47 16.84 13.53
N LEU A 364 -15.77 16.33 12.51
CA LEU A 364 -14.93 15.14 12.64
C LEU A 364 -13.70 15.42 13.51
N TRP A 365 -13.12 16.62 13.41
CA TRP A 365 -12.00 17.03 14.27
C TRP A 365 -12.43 17.18 15.74
N GLU A 366 -13.56 17.85 16.00
CA GLU A 366 -14.12 18.01 17.34
C GLU A 366 -14.43 16.67 18.00
N GLN A 367 -14.99 15.72 17.24
CA GLN A 367 -15.24 14.36 17.73
C GLN A 367 -13.95 13.63 18.12
N TRP A 368 -12.90 13.75 17.32
CA TRP A 368 -11.60 13.15 17.64
C TRP A 368 -10.98 13.74 18.91
N GLU A 369 -10.99 15.07 19.02
CA GLU A 369 -10.48 15.77 20.20
C GLU A 369 -11.30 15.41 21.45
N ALA A 370 -12.63 15.22 21.33
CA ALA A 370 -13.46 14.76 22.43
C ALA A 370 -13.13 13.32 22.86
N GLU A 371 -12.81 12.43 21.91
CA GLU A 371 -12.41 11.04 22.19
C GLU A 371 -10.99 10.93 22.80
N HIS A 372 -10.16 11.96 22.66
CA HIS A 372 -8.76 12.00 23.10
C HIS A 372 -8.41 13.32 23.82
N ALA A 373 -9.28 13.78 24.71
CA ALA A 373 -9.24 15.13 25.31
C ALA A 373 -7.94 15.49 26.06
N ASP A 374 -7.13 14.50 26.47
CA ASP A 374 -5.87 14.70 27.19
C ASP A 374 -4.65 14.80 26.27
N VAL A 375 -4.83 14.73 24.95
CA VAL A 375 -3.73 14.78 23.97
C VAL A 375 -3.59 16.20 23.43
N ARG A 376 -2.49 16.86 23.79
CA ARG A 376 -2.18 18.25 23.39
C ARG A 376 -0.82 18.42 22.73
N LEU A 377 0.00 17.37 22.74
CA LEU A 377 1.35 17.37 22.18
C LEU A 377 1.52 16.13 21.30
N TYR A 378 2.48 16.19 20.39
CA TYR A 378 3.04 15.00 19.77
C TYR A 378 4.24 14.51 20.57
N TYR A 379 4.47 13.21 20.61
CA TYR A 379 5.49 12.62 21.47
C TYR A 379 6.57 11.95 20.64
N LEU A 380 7.81 12.44 20.75
CA LEU A 380 8.99 11.89 20.08
C LEU A 380 9.87 11.14 21.11
N PRO A 381 10.24 9.87 20.87
CA PRO A 381 11.19 9.18 21.72
C PRO A 381 12.61 9.70 21.44
N LEU A 382 13.25 10.30 22.44
CA LEU A 382 14.59 10.88 22.33
C LEU A 382 15.40 10.59 23.60
N GLY A 383 16.57 9.96 23.45
CA GLY A 383 17.47 9.67 24.58
C GLY A 383 16.86 8.80 25.69
N GLY A 384 15.88 7.95 25.36
CA GLY A 384 15.14 7.13 26.33
C GLY A 384 14.01 7.86 27.07
N GLN A 385 13.70 9.10 26.68
CA GLN A 385 12.58 9.90 27.20
C GLN A 385 11.61 10.25 26.09
N TRP A 386 10.39 10.67 26.46
CA TRP A 386 9.43 11.22 25.51
C TRP A 386 9.48 12.74 25.55
N VAL A 387 9.81 13.36 24.43
CA VAL A 387 9.81 14.81 24.26
C VAL A 387 8.49 15.23 23.62
N GLY A 388 7.83 16.21 24.23
CA GLY A 388 6.61 16.80 23.69
C GLY A 388 6.91 17.85 22.62
N LEU A 389 6.25 17.74 21.47
CA LEU A 389 6.29 18.69 20.37
C LEU A 389 4.95 19.44 20.30
N SER A 390 5.03 20.74 20.04
CA SER A 390 3.85 21.60 19.87
C SER A 390 2.99 21.12 18.70
N ASP A 391 1.68 21.01 18.92
CA ASP A 391 0.74 20.67 17.86
C ASP A 391 0.56 21.83 16.87
N GLU A 392 0.48 23.07 17.33
CA GLU A 392 0.45 24.27 16.48
C GLU A 392 1.60 24.29 15.46
N ALA A 393 2.83 23.95 15.89
CA ALA A 393 3.98 23.93 15.00
C ALA A 393 3.87 22.84 13.91
N LEU A 394 3.44 21.63 14.28
CA LEU A 394 3.28 20.52 13.33
C LEU A 394 2.07 20.75 12.41
N HIS A 395 0.96 21.27 12.93
CA HIS A 395 -0.23 21.62 12.17
C HIS A 395 0.05 22.73 11.15
N SER A 396 0.82 23.75 11.52
CA SER A 396 1.24 24.82 10.60
C SER A 396 2.05 24.28 9.41
N ILE A 397 2.97 23.34 9.66
CA ILE A 397 3.74 22.68 8.60
C ILE A 397 2.82 21.78 7.75
N ALA A 398 1.95 21.01 8.41
CA ALA A 398 0.99 20.14 7.74
C ALA A 398 0.09 20.93 6.79
N ASP A 399 -0.45 22.07 7.23
CA ASP A 399 -1.27 22.95 6.39
C ASP A 399 -0.50 23.40 5.15
N SER A 400 0.76 23.81 5.30
CA SER A 400 1.61 24.18 4.16
C SER A 400 1.84 23.02 3.19
N VAL A 401 2.02 21.80 3.68
CA VAL A 401 2.18 20.61 2.82
C VAL A 401 0.87 20.31 2.09
N ILE A 402 -0.27 20.31 2.80
CA ILE A 402 -1.59 20.03 2.23
C ILE A 402 -1.99 21.09 1.20
N ASP A 403 -1.71 22.37 1.47
CA ASP A 403 -1.96 23.45 0.53
C ASP A 403 -1.20 23.22 -0.78
N VAL A 404 0.08 22.84 -0.74
CA VAL A 404 0.84 22.48 -1.96
C VAL A 404 0.23 21.26 -2.65
N LEU A 405 -0.14 20.21 -1.91
CA LEU A 405 -0.65 18.99 -2.52
C LEU A 405 -2.00 19.21 -3.23
N ILE A 406 -2.87 20.06 -2.69
CA ILE A 406 -4.22 20.28 -3.21
C ILE A 406 -4.33 21.49 -4.15
N GLN A 407 -3.65 22.59 -3.83
CA GLN A 407 -3.84 23.88 -4.49
C GLN A 407 -2.77 24.23 -5.52
N ASP A 408 -1.59 23.61 -5.47
CA ASP A 408 -0.59 23.84 -6.51
C ASP A 408 -0.87 22.97 -7.74
N ARG A 409 -0.44 23.45 -8.90
CA ARG A 409 -0.43 22.70 -10.14
C ARG A 409 0.76 21.76 -10.17
N TRP A 410 0.57 20.56 -10.70
CA TRP A 410 1.58 19.52 -10.71
C TRP A 410 2.12 19.33 -12.14
N PRO A 411 3.35 19.77 -12.45
CA PRO A 411 4.00 19.46 -13.72
C PRO A 411 3.94 17.98 -14.11
N ASP A 412 4.11 17.08 -13.14
CA ASP A 412 3.99 15.62 -13.31
C ASP A 412 2.59 15.16 -13.76
N LEU A 413 1.57 15.99 -13.51
CA LEU A 413 0.19 15.78 -13.93
C LEU A 413 -0.20 16.79 -15.02
N ASP A 414 0.73 17.17 -15.90
CA ASP A 414 0.55 18.19 -16.96
C ASP A 414 -0.02 19.54 -16.45
N GLY A 415 0.37 19.93 -15.25
CA GLY A 415 -0.07 21.16 -14.60
C GLY A 415 -1.48 21.12 -14.03
N PHE A 416 -2.11 19.96 -13.90
CA PHE A 416 -3.40 19.81 -13.21
C PHE A 416 -3.22 19.86 -11.68
N HIS A 417 -4.27 20.27 -10.97
CA HIS A 417 -4.38 20.06 -9.53
C HIS A 417 -4.97 18.69 -9.28
N LEU A 418 -4.65 18.07 -8.14
CA LEU A 418 -5.18 16.75 -7.82
C LEU A 418 -6.72 16.73 -7.76
N ARG A 419 -7.34 17.78 -7.20
CA ARG A 419 -8.80 17.91 -7.12
C ARG A 419 -9.48 18.17 -8.47
N ASP A 420 -8.72 18.54 -9.48
CA ASP A 420 -9.25 18.88 -10.81
C ASP A 420 -9.24 17.67 -11.76
N ILE A 421 -8.74 16.51 -11.32
CA ILE A 421 -8.80 15.27 -12.09
C ILE A 421 -10.29 14.87 -12.26
N PRO A 422 -10.82 14.82 -13.49
CA PRO A 422 -12.25 14.59 -13.69
C PRO A 422 -12.72 13.23 -13.17
N GLY A 423 -13.81 13.23 -12.43
CA GLY A 423 -14.39 12.03 -11.82
C GLY A 423 -13.60 11.48 -10.63
N PHE A 424 -12.50 12.10 -10.23
CA PHE A 424 -11.69 11.69 -9.09
C PHE A 424 -12.18 12.32 -7.77
N ALA A 425 -12.35 13.65 -7.75
CA ALA A 425 -12.61 14.40 -6.53
C ALA A 425 -14.07 14.32 -6.04
N TYR A 426 -14.22 14.25 -4.71
CA TYR A 426 -15.46 14.34 -3.97
C TYR A 426 -15.88 15.81 -3.85
N LEU A 427 -16.76 16.26 -4.74
CA LEU A 427 -17.27 17.64 -4.76
C LEU A 427 -18.75 17.67 -4.34
N HIS A 428 -19.43 18.79 -4.65
CA HIS A 428 -20.80 19.04 -4.19
C HIS A 428 -21.82 18.02 -4.72
N ALA A 429 -21.67 17.58 -5.98
CA ALA A 429 -22.60 16.63 -6.59
C ALA A 429 -22.43 15.22 -6.02
N GLU A 430 -21.16 14.81 -5.81
CA GLU A 430 -20.79 13.55 -5.19
C GLU A 430 -21.28 13.51 -3.74
N HIS A 431 -21.17 14.62 -3.01
CA HIS A 431 -21.67 14.73 -1.65
C HIS A 431 -23.18 14.50 -1.56
N ALA A 432 -23.96 15.22 -2.36
CA ALA A 432 -25.43 15.07 -2.39
C ALA A 432 -25.85 13.65 -2.79
N GLU A 433 -25.12 13.01 -3.71
CA GLU A 433 -25.35 11.62 -4.08
C GLU A 433 -25.06 10.67 -2.91
N VAL A 434 -23.95 10.88 -2.20
CA VAL A 434 -23.56 10.06 -1.05
C VAL A 434 -24.54 10.18 0.10
N GLU A 435 -25.07 11.38 0.39
CA GLU A 435 -26.15 11.56 1.38
C GLU A 435 -27.41 10.76 0.98
N ARG A 436 -27.83 10.85 -0.28
CA ARG A 436 -28.98 10.09 -0.79
C ARG A 436 -28.76 8.57 -0.71
N LEU A 437 -27.54 8.11 -0.97
CA LEU A 437 -27.19 6.69 -0.88
C LEU A 437 -27.16 6.23 0.59
N SER A 438 -26.62 7.05 1.49
CA SER A 438 -26.58 6.81 2.94
C SER A 438 -27.97 6.47 3.49
N ASP A 439 -28.97 7.30 3.19
CA ASP A 439 -30.35 7.08 3.65
C ASP A 439 -30.94 5.75 3.13
N ARG A 440 -30.69 5.43 1.86
CA ARG A 440 -31.19 4.19 1.24
C ARG A 440 -30.52 2.95 1.80
N LEU A 441 -29.21 3.02 2.02
CA LEU A 441 -28.41 1.92 2.57
C LEU A 441 -28.75 1.68 4.05
N ALA A 442 -29.02 2.72 4.82
CA ALA A 442 -29.56 2.61 6.18
C ALA A 442 -30.88 1.83 6.23
N GLY A 443 -31.74 2.01 5.20
CA GLY A 443 -32.97 1.22 5.02
C GLY A 443 -32.74 -0.22 4.54
N GLY A 444 -31.49 -0.65 4.32
CA GLY A 444 -31.14 -1.98 3.80
C GLY A 444 -31.36 -2.17 2.30
N HIS A 445 -31.62 -1.09 1.55
CA HIS A 445 -31.92 -1.16 0.12
C HIS A 445 -30.66 -1.35 -0.73
N THR A 446 -30.78 -2.13 -1.81
CA THR A 446 -29.77 -2.18 -2.87
C THR A 446 -29.84 -0.91 -3.74
N VAL A 447 -28.69 -0.38 -4.13
CA VAL A 447 -28.54 0.83 -4.93
C VAL A 447 -27.72 0.56 -6.21
N ASP A 448 -27.84 1.43 -7.21
CA ASP A 448 -27.06 1.38 -8.46
C ASP A 448 -26.37 2.75 -8.60
N ALA A 449 -25.07 2.78 -8.32
CA ALA A 449 -24.23 3.99 -8.30
C ALA A 449 -22.74 3.59 -8.43
N ASP A 450 -21.86 4.60 -8.49
CA ASP A 450 -20.41 4.37 -8.39
C ASP A 450 -20.07 3.68 -7.06
N VAL A 451 -19.24 2.64 -7.11
CA VAL A 451 -18.87 1.83 -5.95
C VAL A 451 -18.25 2.67 -4.83
N ARG A 452 -17.50 3.71 -5.18
CA ARG A 452 -16.91 4.65 -4.22
C ARG A 452 -17.99 5.33 -3.39
N TRP A 453 -19.05 5.80 -4.05
CA TRP A 453 -20.15 6.51 -3.40
C TRP A 453 -21.06 5.57 -2.62
N ILE A 454 -21.25 4.33 -3.09
CA ILE A 454 -21.95 3.29 -2.34
C ILE A 454 -21.23 3.06 -1.00
N MET A 455 -19.92 2.85 -1.02
CA MET A 455 -19.14 2.61 0.18
C MET A 455 -19.03 3.85 1.08
N ALA A 456 -18.85 5.04 0.50
CA ALA A 456 -18.86 6.29 1.26
C ALA A 456 -20.21 6.52 1.96
N GLY A 457 -21.33 6.32 1.25
CA GLY A 457 -22.68 6.43 1.82
C GLY A 457 -22.92 5.39 2.91
N ALA A 458 -22.46 4.16 2.72
CA ALA A 458 -22.54 3.12 3.73
C ALA A 458 -21.81 3.51 5.02
N VAL A 459 -20.56 3.99 4.91
CA VAL A 459 -19.76 4.41 6.07
C VAL A 459 -20.45 5.53 6.85
N LEU A 460 -20.96 6.55 6.15
CA LEU A 460 -21.67 7.66 6.80
C LEU A 460 -23.01 7.21 7.43
N ALA A 461 -23.74 6.32 6.76
CA ALA A 461 -24.96 5.72 7.31
C ALA A 461 -24.67 4.95 8.61
N ALA A 462 -23.63 4.13 8.62
CA ALA A 462 -23.23 3.37 9.81
C ALA A 462 -22.67 4.27 10.91
N ALA A 463 -22.01 5.38 10.56
CA ALA A 463 -21.53 6.35 11.55
C ALA A 463 -22.71 7.02 12.27
N ALA A 464 -23.76 7.36 11.53
CA ALA A 464 -25.01 7.91 12.07
C ALA A 464 -25.85 6.86 12.83
N GLN A 465 -25.82 5.60 12.39
CA GLN A 465 -26.60 4.50 12.98
C GLN A 465 -25.73 3.25 13.23
N PRO A 466 -24.84 3.26 14.25
CA PRO A 466 -23.87 2.18 14.46
C PRO A 466 -24.49 0.80 14.70
N THR A 467 -25.70 0.75 15.24
CA THR A 467 -26.44 -0.50 15.48
C THR A 467 -26.88 -1.21 14.20
N LEU A 468 -26.88 -0.53 13.05
CA LEU A 468 -27.25 -1.08 11.75
C LEU A 468 -26.04 -1.45 10.88
N HIS A 469 -24.83 -1.42 11.43
CA HIS A 469 -23.57 -1.63 10.70
C HIS A 469 -23.61 -2.84 9.75
N ASP A 470 -23.97 -4.02 10.25
CA ASP A 470 -23.93 -5.25 9.45
C ASP A 470 -25.00 -5.27 8.35
N GLN A 471 -26.18 -4.70 8.63
CA GLN A 471 -27.25 -4.55 7.64
C GLN A 471 -26.82 -3.61 6.52
N ILE A 472 -26.21 -2.48 6.87
CA ILE A 472 -25.72 -1.47 5.93
C ILE A 472 -24.59 -2.06 5.07
N LEU A 473 -23.62 -2.74 5.69
CA LEU A 473 -22.53 -3.41 4.98
C LEU A 473 -23.07 -4.46 3.99
N ALA A 474 -24.04 -5.28 4.42
CA ALA A 474 -24.67 -6.26 3.55
C ALA A 474 -25.40 -5.60 2.36
N ALA A 475 -26.10 -4.49 2.58
CA ALA A 475 -26.78 -3.74 1.52
C ALA A 475 -25.78 -3.10 0.54
N ALA A 476 -24.69 -2.52 1.06
CA ALA A 476 -23.63 -1.95 0.25
C ALA A 476 -22.97 -3.00 -0.63
N ARG A 477 -22.59 -4.16 -0.07
CA ARG A 477 -21.99 -5.26 -0.82
C ARG A 477 -22.92 -5.83 -1.90
N ARG A 478 -24.22 -6.01 -1.61
CA ARG A 478 -25.21 -6.39 -2.66
C ARG A 478 -25.35 -5.36 -3.77
N SER A 479 -24.97 -4.11 -3.52
CA SER A 479 -25.02 -3.02 -4.50
C SER A 479 -23.77 -2.94 -5.38
N ILE A 480 -22.70 -3.66 -5.01
CA ILE A 480 -21.48 -3.76 -5.82
C ILE A 480 -21.63 -4.90 -6.81
N VAL A 481 -21.39 -4.59 -8.09
CA VAL A 481 -21.31 -5.61 -9.13
C VAL A 481 -19.84 -6.03 -9.27
N GLY A 482 -19.43 -7.02 -8.49
CA GLY A 482 -18.08 -7.59 -8.56
C GLY A 482 -17.83 -8.46 -9.80
N ILE A 483 -16.55 -8.67 -10.15
CA ILE A 483 -16.17 -9.55 -11.27
C ILE A 483 -16.58 -11.00 -10.96
N GLY A 484 -17.36 -11.59 -11.86
CA GLY A 484 -17.77 -13.00 -11.79
C GLY A 484 -18.96 -13.28 -10.86
N ALA A 485 -19.62 -12.24 -10.33
CA ALA A 485 -20.94 -12.42 -9.74
C ALA A 485 -21.97 -12.65 -10.87
N GLU A 486 -22.55 -13.84 -10.93
CA GLU A 486 -23.82 -14.03 -11.63
C GLU A 486 -24.82 -13.10 -10.93
N ARG A 487 -25.42 -12.14 -11.66
CA ARG A 487 -26.59 -11.44 -11.15
C ARG A 487 -27.61 -12.52 -10.83
N GLU A 488 -27.87 -12.77 -9.55
CA GLU A 488 -29.19 -13.28 -9.16
C GLU A 488 -30.18 -12.28 -9.74
N GLN A 489 -30.83 -12.69 -10.84
CA GLN A 489 -31.78 -11.88 -11.59
C GLN A 489 -33.02 -11.66 -10.71
N GLU A 490 -32.92 -10.76 -9.74
CA GLU A 490 -34.07 -10.47 -8.87
C GLU A 490 -34.16 -8.99 -8.50
N VAL A 491 -33.80 -8.10 -9.42
CA VAL A 491 -34.38 -6.76 -9.42
C VAL A 491 -34.57 -6.36 -10.88
N ALA A 492 -35.82 -6.28 -11.33
CA ALA A 492 -36.14 -5.65 -12.61
C ALA A 492 -35.41 -4.30 -12.65
N PRO A 493 -34.63 -4.00 -13.70
CA PRO A 493 -33.83 -2.78 -13.74
C PRO A 493 -34.75 -1.62 -13.41
N SER A 494 -34.49 -0.97 -12.27
CA SER A 494 -35.15 0.27 -11.91
C SER A 494 -34.97 1.17 -13.13
N ARG A 495 -36.06 1.42 -13.87
CA ARG A 495 -36.03 2.25 -15.08
C ARG A 495 -35.38 3.56 -14.65
N ARG A 496 -34.10 3.75 -15.02
CA ARG A 496 -33.36 4.97 -14.72
C ARG A 496 -34.25 6.11 -15.20
N ARG A 497 -34.69 6.94 -14.26
CA ARG A 497 -35.58 8.06 -14.56
C ARG A 497 -34.83 8.93 -15.58
N PRO A 498 -35.44 9.29 -16.72
CA PRO A 498 -34.78 10.19 -17.66
C PRO A 498 -34.43 11.50 -16.93
N PRO A 499 -33.25 12.08 -17.22
CA PRO A 499 -32.83 13.34 -16.60
C PRO A 499 -33.89 14.40 -16.87
N ARG A 500 -34.32 15.07 -15.81
CA ARG A 500 -35.38 16.11 -15.84
C ARG A 500 -34.84 17.47 -16.21
N THR A 501 -33.52 17.66 -16.08
CA THR A 501 -32.84 18.93 -16.37
C THR A 501 -31.60 18.70 -17.23
N ILE A 502 -31.16 19.76 -17.91
CA ILE A 502 -29.90 19.77 -18.68
C ILE A 502 -28.72 19.47 -17.76
N GLY A 503 -28.73 19.98 -16.52
CA GLY A 503 -27.69 19.70 -15.52
C GLY A 503 -27.61 18.22 -15.15
N GLU A 504 -28.74 17.56 -14.90
CA GLU A 504 -28.78 16.11 -14.64
C GLU A 504 -28.29 15.29 -15.85
N ALA A 505 -28.65 15.71 -17.06
CA ALA A 505 -28.18 15.07 -18.29
C ALA A 505 -26.67 15.22 -18.46
N LEU A 506 -26.12 16.40 -18.15
CA LEU A 506 -24.69 16.66 -18.22
C LEU A 506 -23.91 15.84 -17.17
N VAL A 507 -24.36 15.84 -15.91
CA VAL A 507 -23.76 15.01 -14.84
C VAL A 507 -23.82 13.52 -15.20
N ALA A 508 -24.96 13.04 -15.73
CA ALA A 508 -25.07 11.66 -16.19
C ALA A 508 -24.13 11.35 -17.36
N SER A 509 -23.95 12.30 -18.29
CA SER A 509 -23.01 12.14 -19.41
C SER A 509 -21.56 12.05 -18.93
N LEU A 510 -21.14 12.91 -17.99
CA LEU A 510 -19.78 12.91 -17.41
C LEU A 510 -19.45 11.67 -16.58
N ARG A 511 -20.41 10.76 -16.33
CA ARG A 511 -20.15 9.43 -15.74
C ARG A 511 -19.75 8.38 -16.77
N HIS A 512 -19.84 8.68 -18.08
CA HIS A 512 -19.35 7.79 -19.13
C HIS A 512 -17.85 8.02 -19.38
N PRO A 513 -17.02 6.97 -19.43
CA PRO A 513 -15.57 7.11 -19.67
C PRO A 513 -15.23 7.94 -20.91
N GLN A 514 -16.03 7.81 -21.98
CA GLN A 514 -15.86 8.60 -23.19
C GLN A 514 -16.10 10.10 -22.96
N ALA A 515 -17.14 10.47 -22.21
CA ALA A 515 -17.42 11.87 -21.90
C ALA A 515 -16.39 12.47 -20.93
N ILE A 516 -15.84 11.66 -20.01
CA ILE A 516 -14.70 12.05 -19.17
C ILE A 516 -13.50 12.36 -20.06
N ARG A 517 -13.18 11.47 -20.99
CA ARG A 517 -12.09 11.67 -21.96
C ARG A 517 -12.30 12.94 -22.79
N ASP A 518 -13.51 13.14 -23.31
CA ASP A 518 -13.85 14.33 -24.10
C ASP A 518 -13.75 15.60 -23.26
N ALA A 519 -14.20 15.57 -21.99
CA ALA A 519 -14.08 16.69 -21.06
C ALA A 519 -12.62 16.99 -20.70
N ILE A 520 -11.76 15.97 -20.51
CA ILE A 520 -10.31 16.14 -20.30
C ILE A 520 -9.67 16.79 -21.53
N VAL A 521 -9.97 16.28 -22.73
CA VAL A 521 -9.44 16.84 -23.99
C VAL A 521 -9.88 18.28 -24.20
N LEU A 522 -11.16 18.60 -23.95
CA LEU A 522 -11.67 19.97 -24.02
C LEU A 522 -11.02 20.86 -22.94
N GLY A 523 -10.88 20.37 -21.72
CA GLY A 523 -10.20 21.07 -20.63
C GLY A 523 -8.74 21.40 -20.97
N ALA A 524 -8.01 20.44 -21.52
CA ALA A 524 -6.64 20.63 -22.02
C ALA A 524 -6.60 21.67 -23.16
N ALA A 525 -7.54 21.60 -24.12
CA ALA A 525 -7.62 22.54 -25.23
C ALA A 525 -7.96 23.99 -24.81
N PHE A 526 -8.73 24.16 -23.73
CA PHE A 526 -9.10 25.48 -23.20
C PHE A 526 -8.20 25.99 -22.09
N THR A 527 -7.29 25.17 -21.56
CA THR A 527 -6.27 25.63 -20.61
C THR A 527 -5.24 26.43 -21.40
N PRO A 528 -5.05 27.74 -21.12
CA PRO A 528 -4.12 28.56 -21.89
C PRO A 528 -2.70 27.97 -21.80
N TYR A 529 -2.22 27.43 -22.92
CA TYR A 529 -0.90 26.85 -23.06
C TYR A 529 0.15 27.94 -22.77
N LYS A 530 0.74 27.90 -21.57
CA LYS A 530 1.92 28.70 -21.26
C LYS A 530 3.11 27.97 -21.84
N HIS A 531 3.57 28.44 -23.00
CA HIS A 531 4.83 27.98 -23.60
C HIS A 531 5.91 27.88 -22.52
N PRO A 532 6.61 26.73 -22.38
CA PRO A 532 7.73 26.63 -21.47
C PRO A 532 8.70 27.76 -21.80
N ARG A 533 9.02 28.60 -20.82
CA ARG A 533 10.11 29.57 -20.95
C ARG A 533 11.38 28.76 -21.06
N TRP A 534 11.79 28.47 -22.29
CA TRP A 534 13.12 27.99 -22.58
C TRP A 534 14.09 29.06 -22.08
N HIS A 535 14.67 28.82 -20.90
CA HIS A 535 15.79 29.60 -20.41
C HIS A 535 16.92 29.44 -21.44
N ARG A 536 17.11 30.47 -22.27
CA ARG A 536 18.35 30.63 -23.03
C ARG A 536 19.47 30.75 -22.01
N ARG A 537 20.33 29.73 -21.97
CA ARG A 537 21.64 29.80 -21.32
C ARG A 537 22.52 30.82 -22.03
#